data_AF-B1FRI2-F1
#
_entry.id   AF-B1FRI2-F1
#
_cell.length_a   1.000
_cell.length_b   1.000
_cell.length_c   1.000
_cell.angle_alpha   90.00
_cell.angle_beta   90.00
_cell.angle_gamma   90.00
#
_symmetry.space_group_name_H-M   'P 1'
#
loop_
_entity.id
_entity.type
_entity.pdbx_description
1 polymer ?
#
loop_
_entity_poly.entity_id
_entity_poly.type
_entity_poly.pdbx_seq_one_letter_code
_entity_poly.pdbx_strand_id
1 'polypeptide(L)' 'MVRKLARQFGAADTQNTGSITEAQARAAGLGYVANHFRQIDASGSGRVSFSDVQRYMQARSTTQQ' A
#
# COMPACT_ATOMS: atom_id res chain seq x y z
N MET A 1 -2.33 7.05 -13.37
CA MET A 1 -2.59 6.79 -11.93
C MET A 1 -1.33 6.46 -11.13
N VAL A 2 -0.39 5.66 -11.64
CA VAL A 2 0.82 5.20 -10.92
C VAL A 2 1.66 6.32 -10.27
N ARG A 3 1.84 7.46 -10.95
CA ARG A 3 2.66 8.58 -10.43
C ARG A 3 2.09 9.23 -9.16
N LYS A 4 0.75 9.28 -9.00
CA LYS A 4 0.11 9.86 -7.81
C LYS A 4 0.27 8.90 -6.62
N LEU A 5 0.07 7.61 -6.85
CA LEU A 5 0.26 6.57 -5.84
C LEU A 5 1.72 6.53 -5.36
N ALA A 6 2.70 6.56 -6.26
CA ALA A 6 4.12 6.58 -5.89
C ALA A 6 4.48 7.79 -5.00
N ARG A 7 3.95 8.99 -5.31
CA ARG A 7 4.16 10.17 -4.47
C ARG A 7 3.51 10.04 -3.09
N GLN A 8 2.27 9.57 -3.03
CA GLN A 8 1.58 9.37 -1.74
C GLN A 8 2.23 8.26 -0.91
N PHE A 9 2.73 7.22 -1.57
CA PHE A 9 3.48 6.14 -0.93
C PHE A 9 4.81 6.63 -0.36
N GLY A 10 5.58 7.40 -1.14
CA GLY A 10 6.80 8.03 -0.64
C GLY A 10 6.56 9.01 0.51
N ALA A 11 5.45 9.76 0.47
CA ALA A 11 5.05 10.61 1.59
C ALA A 11 4.64 9.82 2.84
N ALA A 12 4.09 8.61 2.67
CA ALA A 12 3.76 7.70 3.77
C ALA A 12 5.01 7.02 4.35
N ASP A 13 6.02 6.73 3.52
CA ASP A 13 7.29 6.13 3.95
C ASP A 13 8.23 7.18 4.56
N THR A 14 7.82 7.71 5.71
CA THR A 14 8.61 8.71 6.47
C THR A 14 9.97 8.18 6.92
N GLN A 15 10.14 6.86 6.95
CA GLN A 15 11.38 6.20 7.36
C GLN A 15 12.27 5.83 6.17
N ASN A 16 11.84 6.08 4.92
CA ASN A 16 12.53 5.71 3.68
C ASN A 16 12.99 4.23 3.67
N THR A 17 12.13 3.35 4.16
CA THR A 17 12.40 1.90 4.26
C THR A 17 11.98 1.13 3.01
N GLY A 18 11.27 1.77 2.08
CA GLY A 18 10.63 1.14 0.92
C GLY A 18 9.26 0.52 1.21
N SER A 19 8.78 0.62 2.45
CA SER A 19 7.53 0.04 2.93
C SER A 19 6.84 0.95 3.93
N ILE A 20 5.52 0.82 4.05
CA ILE A 20 4.73 1.65 4.97
C ILE A 20 3.91 0.78 5.92
N THR A 21 3.67 1.31 7.11
CA THR A 21 2.76 0.73 8.10
C THR A 21 1.32 1.18 7.87
N GLU A 22 0.36 0.52 8.52
CA GLU A 22 -1.06 0.90 8.45
C GLU A 22 -1.29 2.34 8.96
N ALA A 23 -0.57 2.72 10.01
CA ALA A 23 -0.62 4.08 10.56
C ALA A 23 -0.11 5.13 9.57
N GLN A 24 1.02 4.85 8.91
CA GLN A 24 1.57 5.71 7.84
C GLN A 24 0.61 5.81 6.65
N ALA A 25 0.00 4.70 6.24
CA ALA A 25 -1.00 4.70 5.18
C ALA A 25 -2.21 5.59 5.53
N ARG A 26 -2.71 5.51 6.78
CA ARG A 26 -3.79 6.39 7.26
C ARG A 26 -3.37 7.85 7.29
N ALA A 27 -2.19 8.15 7.84
CA ALA A 27 -1.68 9.52 7.93
C ALA A 27 -1.47 10.18 6.56
N ALA A 28 -1.05 9.41 5.56
CA ALA A 28 -0.87 9.89 4.19
C ALA A 28 -2.18 9.95 3.36
N GLY A 29 -3.33 9.60 3.96
CA GLY A 29 -4.61 9.56 3.25
C GLY A 29 -4.74 8.42 2.24
N LEU A 30 -3.94 7.36 2.38
CA LEU A 30 -4.03 6.14 1.56
C LEU A 30 -5.14 5.22 2.10
N GLY A 31 -6.38 5.72 2.10
CA GLY A 31 -7.52 4.99 2.68
C GLY A 31 -7.70 3.58 2.13
N TYR A 32 -7.48 3.37 0.83
CA TYR A 32 -7.55 2.03 0.21
C TYR A 32 -6.48 1.07 0.76
N VAL A 33 -5.23 1.55 0.89
CA VAL A 33 -4.12 0.72 1.41
C VAL A 33 -4.33 0.45 2.90
N ALA A 34 -4.79 1.44 3.68
CA ALA A 34 -5.09 1.26 5.09
C ALA A 34 -6.24 0.27 5.33
N ASN A 35 -7.32 0.36 4.55
CA ASN A 35 -8.48 -0.53 4.68
C ASN A 35 -8.17 -1.98 4.28
N HIS A 36 -7.25 -2.16 3.32
CA HIS A 36 -6.83 -3.48 2.84
C HIS A 36 -5.46 -3.89 3.37
N PHE A 37 -4.93 -3.19 4.37
CA PHE A 37 -3.53 -3.33 4.81
C PHE A 37 -3.19 -4.78 5.16
N ARG A 38 -4.01 -5.41 6.01
CA ARG A 38 -3.86 -6.82 6.39
C ARG A 38 -3.96 -7.80 5.22
N GLN A 39 -4.68 -7.45 4.17
CA GLN A 39 -4.79 -8.30 2.98
C GLN A 39 -3.58 -8.15 2.05
N ILE A 40 -2.94 -6.97 2.09
CA ILE A 40 -1.73 -6.66 1.34
C ILE A 40 -0.49 -7.22 2.07
N ASP A 41 -0.44 -7.10 3.40
CA ASP A 41 0.58 -7.67 4.30
C ASP A 41 0.39 -9.18 4.46
N ALA A 42 0.47 -9.91 3.34
CA ALA A 42 0.32 -11.37 3.32
C ALA A 42 1.44 -12.09 4.09
N SER A 43 2.59 -11.43 4.30
CA SER A 43 3.70 -11.95 5.10
C SER A 43 3.51 -11.74 6.61
N GLY A 44 2.54 -10.92 7.03
CA GLY A 44 2.32 -10.61 8.45
C GLY A 44 3.46 -9.83 9.10
N SER A 45 4.18 -9.03 8.30
CA SER A 45 5.35 -8.27 8.74
C SER A 45 4.99 -6.96 9.46
N GLY A 46 3.73 -6.54 9.40
CA GLY A 46 3.24 -5.26 9.88
C GLY A 46 3.59 -4.08 8.95
N ARG A 47 4.12 -4.36 7.75
CA ARG A 47 4.52 -3.38 6.74
C ARG A 47 4.12 -3.87 5.35
N VAL A 48 3.79 -2.96 4.45
CA VAL A 48 3.50 -3.27 3.05
C VAL A 48 4.42 -2.47 2.14
N SER A 49 5.02 -3.13 1.16
CA SER A 49 5.83 -2.48 0.13
C SER A 49 4.96 -1.99 -1.03
N PHE A 50 5.52 -1.11 -1.87
CA PHE A 50 4.81 -0.66 -3.06
C PHE A 50 4.47 -1.83 -4.01
N SER A 51 5.37 -2.82 -4.10
CA SER A 51 5.12 -4.03 -4.90
C SER A 51 3.97 -4.88 -4.36
N ASP A 52 3.79 -4.96 -3.03
CA ASP A 52 2.68 -5.70 -2.44
C ASP A 52 1.34 -5.04 -2.77
N VAL A 53 1.30 -3.70 -2.63
CA VAL A 53 0.12 -2.91 -3.04
C VAL A 53 -0.18 -3.11 -4.52
N GLN A 54 0.83 -3.07 -5.38
CA GLN A 54 0.66 -3.22 -6.82
C GLN A 54 0.16 -4.62 -7.19
N ARG A 55 0.73 -5.68 -6.58
CA ARG A 55 0.25 -7.06 -6.73
C ARG A 55 -1.20 -7.21 -6.29
N TYR A 56 -1.56 -6.62 -5.14
CA TYR A 56 -2.92 -6.67 -4.62
C TYR A 56 -3.92 -5.96 -5.54
N MET A 57 -3.56 -4.79 -6.09
CA MET A 57 -4.38 -4.08 -7.06
C MET A 57 -4.55 -4.87 -8.36
N GLN A 58 -3.48 -5.51 -8.85
CA GLN A 58 -3.53 -6.38 -10.04
C GLN A 58 -4.44 -7.59 -9.80
N ALA A 59 -4.28 -8.30 -8.68
CA ALA A 59 -5.11 -9.44 -8.32
C ALA A 59 -6.61 -9.09 -8.24
N ARG A 60 -6.95 -7.90 -7.75
CA ARG A 60 -8.34 -7.42 -7.71
C ARG A 60 -8.89 -6.89 -9.04
N SER A 61 -8.03 -6.40 -9.93
CA SER A 61 -8.45 -6.02 -11.28
C SER A 61 -8.89 -7.22 -12.12
N THR A 62 -8.35 -8.41 -11.82
CA THR A 62 -8.78 -9.68 -12.43
C THR A 62 -10.08 -10.25 -11.86
N THR A 63 -10.56 -9.79 -10.70
CA THR A 63 -11.83 -10.26 -10.09
C THR A 63 -13.06 -9.42 -10.50
N GLN A 64 -12.88 -8.40 -11.34
CA GLN A 64 -13.97 -7.55 -11.86
C GLN A 64 -14.22 -7.72 -13.37
N GLN A 65 -13.82 -8.85 -13.96
CA GLN A 65 -14.19 -9.23 -15.33
C GLN A 65 -15.12 -10.44 -15.32
#